data_AF-A0A6C0BJ27-F1
#
_entry.id   AF-A0A6C0BJ27-F1
#
_cell.length_a   1.000
_cell.length_b   1.000
_cell.length_c   1.000
_cell.angle_alpha   90.00
_cell.angle_beta   90.00
_cell.angle_gamma   90.00
#
_symmetry.space_group_name_H-M   'P 1'
#
loop_
_entity.id
_entity.type
_entity.pdbx_description
1 polymer ?
#
loop_
_entity_poly.entity_id
_entity_poly.type
_entity_poly.pdbx_seq_one_letter_code
_entity_poly.pdbx_strand_id
1 'polypeptide(L)'
;MTQCPYRYLFGKPGEGAHSYRFAGLAIVDTLLTFLGAWIITATSGINIKITFAAFFILGEILHYALGTQTAFLTMIGVKVGCD
;
A
#
# COMPACT_ATOMS: atom_id res chain seq x y z
N MET A 1 -0.30 -16.93 16.17
CA MET A 1 1.02 -16.90 15.54
C MET A 1 0.86 -17.43 14.13
N THR A 2 0.48 -16.53 13.23
CA THR A 2 0.18 -16.85 11.83
C THR A 2 1.44 -16.53 11.04
N GLN A 3 2.05 -17.54 10.43
CA GLN A 3 3.13 -17.28 9.48
C GLN A 3 2.53 -16.54 8.27
N CYS A 4 3.16 -15.45 7.86
CA CYS A 4 2.72 -14.63 6.73
C CYS A 4 3.69 -14.82 5.57
N PRO A 5 3.60 -15.94 4.82
CA PRO A 5 4.61 -16.33 3.83
C PRO A 5 4.69 -15.33 2.66
N TYR A 6 3.62 -14.58 2.42
CA TYR A 6 3.51 -13.61 1.32
C TYR A 6 3.78 -12.16 1.77
N ARG A 7 4.24 -11.93 3.01
CA ARG A 7 4.53 -10.60 3.57
C ARG A 7 5.49 -9.77 2.70
N TYR A 8 6.33 -10.44 1.94
CA TYR A 8 7.32 -9.81 1.06
C TYR A 8 7.12 -10.17 -0.42
N LEU A 9 5.90 -10.57 -0.80
CA LEU A 9 5.59 -10.93 -2.20
C LEU A 9 5.92 -9.77 -3.16
N PHE A 10 5.69 -8.54 -2.73
CA PHE A 10 6.02 -7.33 -3.49
C PHE A 10 7.35 -6.70 -3.08
N GLY A 11 8.10 -7.31 -2.16
CA GLY A 11 9.37 -6.81 -1.64
C GLY A 11 9.34 -6.52 -0.14
N LYS A 12 10.52 -6.33 0.45
CA LYS A 12 10.69 -6.00 1.87
C LYS A 12 10.65 -4.48 2.08
N PRO A 13 9.93 -3.98 3.11
CA PRO A 13 9.96 -2.56 3.44
C PRO A 13 11.39 -2.07 3.69
N GLY A 14 11.82 -1.02 3.00
CA GLY A 14 13.16 -0.44 3.15
C GLY A 14 14.21 -1.03 2.20
N GLU A 15 13.84 -2.04 1.40
CA GLU A 15 14.72 -2.64 0.40
C GLU A 15 14.18 -2.40 -1.02
N GLY A 16 15.07 -2.37 -2.02
CA GLY A 16 14.70 -2.23 -3.44
C GLY A 16 13.79 -1.03 -3.71
N ALA A 17 12.67 -1.25 -4.40
CA ALA A 17 11.68 -0.21 -4.70
C ALA A 17 11.04 0.42 -3.45
N HIS A 18 11.02 -0.29 -2.33
CA HIS A 18 10.43 0.18 -1.07
C HIS A 18 11.45 0.92 -0.17
N SER A 19 12.67 1.13 -0.65
CA SER A 19 13.70 1.93 0.03
C SER A 19 13.46 3.43 -0.09
N TYR A 20 12.85 3.88 -1.20
CA TYR A 20 12.51 5.28 -1.42
C TYR A 20 11.28 5.65 -0.59
N ARG A 21 11.50 6.40 0.50
CA ARG A 21 10.46 6.72 1.48
C ARG A 21 10.39 8.21 1.76
N PHE A 22 9.17 8.70 1.98
CA PHE A 22 8.90 10.06 2.46
C PHE A 22 7.93 9.97 3.63
N ALA A 23 8.29 10.57 4.78
CA ALA A 23 7.53 10.44 6.03
C ALA A 23 7.20 8.98 6.44
N GLY A 24 8.06 8.02 6.05
CA GLY A 24 7.88 6.58 6.29
C GLY A 24 7.06 5.84 5.23
N LEU A 25 6.26 6.55 4.41
CA LEU A 25 5.51 5.97 3.30
C LEU A 25 6.43 5.65 2.12
N ALA A 26 6.20 4.51 1.48
CA ALA A 26 6.93 4.14 0.26
C ALA A 26 6.47 5.02 -0.90
N ILE A 27 7.41 5.75 -1.49
CA ILE A 27 7.15 6.68 -2.60
C ILE A 27 6.67 5.90 -3.82
N VAL A 28 7.31 4.76 -4.11
CA VAL A 28 6.97 3.93 -5.27
C VAL A 28 5.53 3.43 -5.18
N ASP A 29 5.11 2.89 -4.02
CA ASP A 29 3.74 2.41 -3.81
C ASP A 29 2.72 3.54 -4.00
N THR A 30 3.01 4.72 -3.46
CA THR A 30 2.14 5.90 -3.58
C THR A 30 2.01 6.36 -5.03
N LEU A 31 3.12 6.41 -5.78
CA LEU A 31 3.12 6.77 -7.20
C LEU A 31 2.39 5.75 -8.06
N LEU A 32 2.60 4.45 -7.82
CA LEU A 32 1.89 3.39 -8.54
C LEU A 32 0.39 3.40 -8.23
N THR A 33 0.01 3.68 -6.98
CA THR A 33 -1.39 3.85 -6.57
C THR A 33 -2.03 5.03 -7.32
N PHE A 34 -1.31 6.16 -7.42
CA PHE A 34 -1.77 7.33 -8.16
C PHE A 34 -1.89 7.05 -9.67
N LEU A 35 -0.91 6.37 -10.25
CA LEU A 35 -0.93 5.98 -11.65
C LEU A 35 -2.10 5.03 -11.96
N GLY A 36 -2.33 4.02 -11.12
CA GLY A 36 -3.48 3.11 -11.24
C GLY A 36 -4.81 3.87 -11.15
N ALA A 37 -4.93 4.79 -10.20
CA ALA A 37 -6.12 5.63 -10.08
C ALA A 37 -6.33 6.52 -11.32
N TRP A 38 -5.27 7.07 -11.89
CA TRP A 38 -5.33 7.88 -13.11
C TRP A 38 -5.82 7.07 -14.32
N ILE A 39 -5.31 5.85 -14.51
CA ILE A 39 -5.74 4.94 -15.59
C ILE A 39 -7.23 4.59 -15.45
N ILE A 40 -7.68 4.27 -14.23
CA ILE A 40 -9.08 3.93 -13.98
C ILE A 40 -9.98 5.15 -14.20
N THR A 41 -9.60 6.32 -13.71
CA THR A 41 -10.36 7.56 -13.96
C THR A 41 -10.42 7.89 -15.44
N ALA A 42 -9.34 7.70 -16.20
CA ALA A 42 -9.31 7.96 -17.63
C ALA A 42 -10.27 7.06 -18.44
N THR A 43 -10.52 5.82 -17.97
CA THR A 43 -11.39 4.87 -18.67
C THR A 43 -12.84 4.87 -18.17
N SER A 44 -13.07 5.16 -16.88
CA SER A 44 -14.40 5.11 -16.25
C SER A 44 -15.07 6.49 -16.09
N GLY A 45 -14.30 7.58 -16.15
CA GLY A 45 -14.79 8.94 -15.87
C GLY A 45 -15.03 9.23 -14.38
N ILE A 46 -14.71 8.30 -13.47
CA ILE A 46 -14.85 8.49 -12.01
C ILE A 46 -13.85 9.55 -11.53
N ASN A 47 -14.24 10.38 -10.56
CA ASN A 47 -13.37 11.41 -10.00
C ASN A 47 -12.04 10.84 -9.45
N ILE A 48 -10.90 11.37 -9.92
CA ILE A 48 -9.56 10.90 -9.53
C ILE A 48 -9.32 10.86 -8.02
N LYS A 49 -9.88 11.81 -7.26
CA LYS A 49 -9.72 11.84 -5.80
C LYS A 49 -10.41 10.64 -5.14
N ILE A 50 -11.58 10.26 -5.64
CA ILE A 50 -12.34 9.09 -5.16
C ILE A 50 -11.61 7.81 -5.55
N THR A 51 -11.20 7.69 -6.82
CA THR A 51 -10.48 6.51 -7.30
C THR A 51 -9.17 6.30 -6.54
N PHE A 52 -8.42 7.37 -6.32
CA PHE A 52 -7.16 7.32 -5.57
C PHE A 52 -7.38 6.93 -4.11
N ALA A 53 -8.36 7.53 -3.42
CA ALA A 53 -8.68 7.16 -2.05
C ALA A 53 -9.10 5.67 -1.95
N ALA A 54 -9.91 5.19 -2.90
CA ALA A 54 -10.32 3.79 -2.95
C ALA A 54 -9.13 2.84 -3.17
N PHE A 55 -8.23 3.16 -4.11
CA PHE A 55 -7.02 2.38 -4.38
C PHE A 55 -6.05 2.39 -3.21
N PHE A 56 -5.88 3.53 -2.55
CA PHE A 56 -5.02 3.64 -1.36
C PHE A 56 -5.55 2.76 -0.23
N ILE A 57 -6.85 2.83 0.08
CA ILE A 57 -7.48 1.97 1.10
C ILE A 57 -7.34 0.50 0.72
N LEU A 58 -7.60 0.15 -0.55
CA LEU A 58 -7.46 -1.22 -1.03
C LEU A 58 -6.02 -1.73 -0.90
N GLY A 59 -5.03 -0.90 -1.23
CA GLY A 59 -3.61 -1.23 -1.07
C GLY A 59 -3.24 -1.51 0.39
N GLU A 60 -3.70 -0.69 1.32
CA GLU A 60 -3.48 -0.91 2.76
C GLU A 60 -4.17 -2.17 3.29
N ILE A 61 -5.39 -2.47 2.79
CA ILE A 61 -6.08 -3.74 3.10
C ILE A 61 -5.26 -4.94 2.59
N LEU A 62 -4.72 -4.87 1.37
CA LEU A 62 -3.89 -5.92 0.81
C LEU A 62 -2.60 -6.10 1.61
N HIS A 63 -1.92 -5.02 1.99
CA HIS A 63 -0.74 -5.09 2.85
C HIS A 63 -1.05 -5.71 4.21
N TYR A 64 -2.16 -5.31 4.83
CA TYR A 64 -2.62 -5.90 6.10
C TYR A 64 -2.90 -7.40 5.95
N ALA A 65 -3.62 -7.81 4.90
CA ALA A 65 -3.97 -9.21 4.64
C ALA A 65 -2.74 -10.08 4.33
N LEU A 66 -1.72 -9.54 3.66
CA LEU A 66 -0.45 -10.22 3.40
C LEU A 66 0.49 -10.21 4.63
N GLY A 67 0.17 -9.42 5.65
CA GLY A 67 0.97 -9.31 6.86
C GLY A 67 2.10 -8.29 6.80
N THR A 68 2.07 -7.37 5.83
CA THR A 68 3.07 -6.33 5.64
C THR A 68 2.71 -5.10 6.46
N GLN A 69 3.50 -4.79 7.49
CA GLN A 69 3.30 -3.57 8.27
C GLN A 69 3.73 -2.33 7.45
N THR A 70 2.77 -1.47 7.14
CA THR A 70 3.00 -0.17 6.47
C THR A 70 3.13 0.96 7.49
N ALA A 71 3.64 2.12 7.05
CA ALA A 71 3.68 3.31 7.89
C ALA A 71 2.27 3.83 8.20
N PHE A 72 1.31 3.70 7.27
CA PHE A 72 -0.07 4.13 7.48
C PHE A 72 -0.77 3.29 8.55
N LEU A 73 -0.68 1.95 8.48
CA LEU A 73 -1.20 1.05 9.52
C LEU A 73 -0.64 1.40 10.90
N THR A 74 0.67 1.69 10.97
CA THR A 74 1.34 2.12 12.20
C THR A 74 0.78 3.45 12.73
N MET A 75 0.55 4.42 11.84
CA MET A 75 0.01 5.74 12.18
C MET A 75 -1.41 5.66 12.75
N ILE A 76 -2.24 4.74 12.24
CA ILE A 76 -3.61 4.51 12.74
C ILE A 76 -3.67 3.49 13.90
N GLY A 77 -2.52 3.02 14.40
CA GLY A 77 -2.44 2.11 15.55
C GLY A 77 -2.78 0.65 15.24
N VAL A 78 -2.87 0.26 13.97
CA VAL A 78 -3.14 -1.12 13.54
C VAL A 78 -1.83 -1.90 13.42
N LYS A 79 -1.78 -3.07 14.05
CA LYS A 79 -0.66 -4.02 13.96
C LYS A 79 -1.09 -5.27 13.22
N VAL A 80 -0.28 -5.71 12.27
CA VAL A 80 -0.47 -6.99 11.60
C VAL A 80 -0.20 -8.15 12.57
N GLY A 81 -1.04 -9.19 12.52
CA GLY A 81 -0.93 -10.40 13.36
C GLY A 81 0.08 -11.43 12.85
N CYS A 82 1.25 -10.97 12.44
CA CYS A 82 2.33 -11.77 11.88
C CYS A 82 3.60 -11.56 12.70
N ASP A 83 4.20 -12.65 13.16
CA ASP A 83 5.44 -12.65 13.95
C ASP A 83 6.67 -12.24 13.09
#